data_AF-A0A944E3N7-F1
#
_entry.id   AF-A0A944E3N7-F1
#
_cell.length_a   1.000
_cell.length_b   1.000
_cell.length_c   1.000
_cell.angle_alpha   90.00
_cell.angle_beta   90.00
_cell.angle_gamma   90.00
#
_symmetry.space_group_name_H-M   'P 1'
#
loop_
_entity.id
_entity.type
_entity.pdbx_description
1 polymer ?
#
loop_
_entity_poly.entity_id
_entity_poly.type
_entity_poly.pdbx_seq_one_letter_code
_entity_poly.pdbx_strand_id
1 'polypeptide(L)'
;MSKPVTIRVDDELHALLKERAEAEGTTVTALITQAAHNAVRDPRLEGAAEVFRSFIDQHAAEFDAAFPDDAPARLDAPGRAA
;
A
#
# COMPACT_ATOMS: atom_id res chain seq x y z
N MET A 1 9.36 12.55 -12.80
CA MET A 1 8.93 13.83 -13.43
C MET A 1 7.42 13.84 -13.48
N SER A 2 6.77 14.76 -12.76
CA SER A 2 5.31 14.89 -12.74
C SER A 2 4.85 15.74 -13.93
N LYS A 3 3.76 15.34 -14.59
CA LYS A 3 3.14 16.10 -15.69
C LYS A 3 1.92 16.86 -15.17
N PRO A 4 1.73 18.15 -15.52
CA PRO A 4 0.55 18.89 -15.11
C PRO A 4 -0.68 18.38 -15.86
N VAL A 5 -1.81 18.26 -15.14
CA VAL A 5 -3.13 17.94 -15.70
C VAL A 5 -4.10 19.01 -15.22
N THR A 6 -4.79 19.66 -16.16
CA THR A 6 -5.81 20.66 -15.83
C THR A 6 -7.19 20.03 -15.93
N ILE A 7 -7.91 20.00 -14.81
CA ILE A 7 -9.26 19.44 -14.70
C ILE A 7 -10.20 20.60 -14.39
N ARG A 8 -11.29 20.73 -15.15
CA ARG A 8 -12.36 21.68 -14.84
C ARG A 8 -13.35 21.02 -13.90
N VAL A 9 -13.64 21.69 -12.79
CA VAL A 9 -14.65 21.33 -11.82
C VAL A 9 -15.54 22.54 -11.60
N ASP A 10 -16.78 22.32 -11.19
CA ASP A 10 -17.67 23.37 -10.74
C ASP A 10 -17.24 23.94 -9.37
N ASP A 11 -17.80 25.09 -9.02
CA ASP A 11 -17.43 25.82 -7.80
C ASP A 11 -17.79 25.05 -6.51
N GLU A 12 -18.88 24.28 -6.53
CA GLU A 12 -19.32 23.48 -5.40
C GLU A 12 -18.31 22.36 -5.10
N LEU A 13 -17.92 21.60 -6.13
CA LEU A 13 -16.92 20.55 -5.99
C LEU A 13 -15.56 21.13 -5.56
N HIS A 14 -15.16 22.29 -6.08
CA HIS A 14 -13.93 22.94 -5.65
C HIS A 14 -13.97 23.33 -4.17
N ALA A 15 -15.11 23.84 -3.67
CA ALA A 15 -15.29 24.18 -2.26
C ALA A 15 -15.20 22.93 -1.36
N LEU A 16 -15.87 21.84 -1.73
CA LEU A 16 -15.83 20.56 -0.99
C LEU A 16 -14.41 19.96 -0.95
N LEU A 17 -13.68 20.01 -2.06
CA LEU A 17 -12.29 19.55 -2.12
C LEU A 17 -11.39 20.36 -1.18
N LYS A 18 -11.60 21.69 -1.13
CA LYS A 18 -10.85 22.58 -0.26
C LYS A 18 -11.14 22.30 1.22
N GLU A 19 -12.42 22.21 1.59
CA GLU A 19 -12.83 21.89 2.96
C GLU A 19 -12.22 20.56 3.42
N ARG A 20 -12.29 19.53 2.57
CA ARG A 20 -11.72 18.22 2.89
C ARG A 20 -10.21 18.26 3.03
N ALA A 21 -9.51 18.99 2.16
CA ALA A 21 -8.07 19.13 2.24
C ALA A 21 -7.64 19.83 3.54
N GLU A 22 -8.37 20.87 3.96
CA GLU A 22 -8.14 21.56 5.23
C GLU A 22 -8.39 20.65 6.43
N ALA A 23 -9.48 19.88 6.42
CA ALA A 23 -9.82 18.92 7.47
C ALA A 23 -8.75 17.81 7.63
N GLU A 24 -8.17 17.35 6.52
CA GLU A 24 -7.12 16.33 6.50
C GLU A 24 -5.69 16.91 6.65
N GLY A 25 -5.54 18.23 6.76
CA GLY A 25 -4.23 18.89 6.84
C GLY A 25 -3.37 18.69 5.59
N THR A 26 -4.00 18.52 4.42
CA THR A 26 -3.35 18.26 3.14
C THR A 26 -3.69 19.35 2.10
N THR A 27 -3.24 19.16 0.86
CA THR A 27 -3.60 20.05 -0.26
C THR A 27 -4.61 19.37 -1.18
N VAL A 28 -5.44 20.18 -1.86
CA VAL A 28 -6.37 19.69 -2.89
C VAL A 28 -5.62 18.87 -3.95
N THR A 29 -4.42 19.31 -4.35
CA THR A 29 -3.56 18.58 -5.28
C THR A 29 -3.19 17.19 -4.76
N ALA A 30 -2.78 17.08 -3.49
CA ALA A 30 -2.42 15.80 -2.90
C ALA A 30 -3.63 14.86 -2.82
N LEU A 31 -4.80 15.39 -2.47
CA LEU A 31 -6.05 14.64 -2.40
C LEU A 31 -6.46 14.11 -3.78
N ILE A 32 -6.46 14.96 -4.81
CA ILE A 32 -6.76 14.55 -6.19
C ILE A 32 -5.71 13.57 -6.71
N THR A 33 -4.43 13.77 -6.38
CA THR A 33 -3.35 12.86 -6.77
C THR A 33 -3.56 11.47 -6.18
N GLN A 34 -3.94 11.39 -4.91
CA GLN A 34 -4.23 10.12 -4.23
C GLN A 34 -5.47 9.44 -4.85
N ALA A 35 -6.53 10.20 -5.10
CA ALA A 35 -7.73 9.69 -5.75
C ALA A 35 -7.42 9.16 -7.17
N ALA A 36 -6.60 9.88 -7.95
CA ALA A 36 -6.16 9.44 -9.27
C ALA A 36 -5.30 8.16 -9.20
N HIS A 37 -4.41 8.06 -8.22
CA HIS A 37 -3.61 6.85 -7.99
C HIS A 37 -4.49 5.64 -7.64
N ASN A 38 -5.52 5.85 -6.82
CA ASN A 38 -6.50 4.81 -6.50
C ASN A 38 -7.36 4.43 -7.71
N ALA A 39 -7.76 5.40 -8.53
CA ALA A 39 -8.61 5.16 -9.71
C ALA A 39 -7.92 4.35 -10.81
N VAL A 40 -6.59 4.42 -10.92
CA VAL A 40 -5.81 3.60 -11.87
C VAL A 40 -5.30 2.30 -11.27
N ARG A 41 -5.52 2.05 -9.98
CA ARG A 41 -5.13 0.80 -9.34
C ARG A 41 -6.01 -0.32 -9.89
N ASP A 42 -5.39 -1.43 -10.28
CA ASP A 42 -6.12 -2.59 -10.77
C ASP A 42 -6.98 -3.18 -9.62
N PRO A 43 -8.31 -3.30 -9.78
CA PRO A 43 -9.19 -3.88 -8.76
C PRO A 43 -8.78 -5.29 -8.34
N ARG A 44 -8.11 -6.05 -9.23
CA ARG A 44 -7.58 -7.39 -8.92
C ARG A 44 -6.42 -7.36 -7.93
N LEU A 45 -5.75 -6.22 -7.82
CA LEU A 45 -4.64 -5.97 -6.88
C LEU A 45 -5.10 -5.30 -5.59
N GLU A 46 -6.39 -4.95 -5.49
CA GLU A 46 -7.03 -4.54 -4.26
C GLU A 46 -7.20 -5.78 -3.36
N GLY A 47 -6.68 -5.73 -2.14
CA GLY A 47 -6.64 -6.91 -1.25
C GLY A 47 -5.59 -7.98 -1.61
N ALA A 48 -4.85 -7.86 -2.72
CA ALA A 48 -3.82 -8.83 -3.09
C ALA A 48 -2.73 -9.02 -2.01
N ALA A 49 -2.41 -7.95 -1.26
CA ALA A 49 -1.50 -8.05 -0.12
C ALA A 49 -2.07 -8.90 1.03
N GLU A 50 -3.38 -8.84 1.26
CA GLU A 50 -4.07 -9.64 2.28
C GLU A 50 -4.20 -11.10 1.84
N VAL A 51 -4.55 -11.34 0.57
CA VAL A 51 -4.56 -12.68 -0.04
C VAL A 51 -3.17 -13.31 0.02
N PHE A 52 -2.13 -12.56 -0.34
CA PHE A 52 -0.76 -13.04 -0.28
C PHE A 52 -0.32 -13.34 1.16
N ARG A 53 -0.65 -12.47 2.14
CA ARG A 53 -0.36 -12.75 3.56
C ARG A 53 -1.05 -14.02 4.04
N SER A 54 -2.32 -14.22 3.71
CA SER A 54 -3.08 -15.42 4.06
C SER A 54 -2.47 -16.68 3.41
N PHE A 55 -2.08 -16.61 2.14
CA PHE A 55 -1.40 -17.70 1.44
C PHE A 55 -0.07 -18.07 2.11
N ILE A 56 0.77 -17.07 2.44
CA ILE A 56 2.04 -17.34 3.11
C ILE A 56 1.83 -17.94 4.50
N ASP A 57 0.90 -17.41 5.30
CA ASP A 57 0.60 -17.95 6.64
C ASP A 57 0.15 -19.42 6.57
N GLN A 58 -0.66 -19.77 5.57
CA GLN A 58 -1.14 -21.15 5.37
C GLN A 58 -0.04 -22.12 4.92
N HIS A 59 0.90 -21.66 4.08
CA HIS A 59 1.84 -22.54 3.39
C HIS A 59 3.30 -22.39 3.82
N ALA A 60 3.62 -21.47 4.73
CA ALA A 60 5.00 -21.22 5.18
C ALA A 60 5.66 -22.48 5.72
N ALA A 61 4.95 -23.29 6.52
CA ALA A 61 5.49 -24.52 7.07
C ALA A 61 5.77 -25.59 6.00
N GLU A 62 4.93 -25.67 4.97
CA GLU A 62 5.13 -26.59 3.83
C GLU A 62 6.32 -26.15 2.98
N PHE A 63 6.47 -24.83 2.79
CA PHE A 63 7.60 -24.24 2.09
C PHE A 63 8.92 -24.51 2.83
N ASP A 64 8.99 -24.25 4.14
CA ASP A 64 10.17 -24.51 4.96
C ASP A 64 10.54 -26.00 4.98
N ALA A 65 9.54 -26.89 4.96
CA ALA A 65 9.77 -28.34 4.89
C ALA A 65 10.33 -28.79 3.53
N ALA A 66 9.96 -28.11 2.44
CA ALA A 66 10.46 -28.39 1.10
C ALA A 66 11.88 -27.82 0.86
N PHE A 67 12.23 -26.73 1.54
CA PHE A 67 13.52 -26.03 1.43
C PHE A 67 14.21 -25.88 2.79
N PRO A 68 14.59 -27.00 3.45
CA PRO A 68 15.13 -26.97 4.81
C PRO A 68 16.47 -26.23 4.94
N ASP A 69 17.28 -26.20 3.87
CA ASP A 69 18.58 -25.52 3.84
C ASP A 69 18.47 -23.98 3.71
N ASP A 70 17.32 -23.49 3.23
CA ASP A 70 17.04 -22.06 3.03
C ASP A 70 16.15 -21.48 4.15
N ALA A 71 15.74 -22.31 5.12
CA ALA A 71 14.96 -21.86 6.25
C ALA A 71 15.75 -20.78 7.03
N PRO A 72 15.12 -19.65 7.40
CA PRO A 72 15.82 -18.60 8.13
C PRO A 72 16.40 -19.20 9.41
N ALA A 73 17.70 -18.98 9.62
CA ALA A 73 18.35 -19.39 10.86
C ALA A 73 17.54 -18.80 12.02
N ARG A 74 16.89 -19.65 12.81
CA ARG A 74 16.03 -19.22 13.93
C ARG A 74 16.79 -18.18 14.74
N LEU A 75 16.26 -16.97 14.82
CA LEU A 75 16.83 -15.87 15.61
C LEU A 75 16.69 -16.10 17.13
N ASP A 76 16.27 -17.29 17.56
CA ASP A 76 16.06 -17.67 18.97
C ASP A 76 17.33 -18.19 19.67
N ALA A 77 18.53 -17.85 19.17
CA ALA A 77 19.76 -18.10 19.90
C ALA A 77 20.15 -16.84 20.71
N PRO A 78 20.11 -16.88 22.06
CA PRO A 78 20.62 -15.79 22.85
C PRO A 78 22.13 -15.76 22.72
N GLY A 79 22.63 -14.79 21.95
CA GLY A 79 24.02 -14.37 21.94
C GLY A 79 25.01 -15.36 21.32
N ARG A 80 25.62 -14.93 20.21
CA ARG A 80 27.06 -15.16 20.04
C ARG A 80 27.72 -13.86 19.64
N ALA A 81 28.28 -13.20 20.64
CA ALA A 81 29.39 -12.29 20.44
C ALA A 81 30.59 -13.10 19.94
N ALA A 82 31.15 -12.68 18.81
CA ALA A 82 32.59 -12.55 18.52
C ALA A 82 32.74 -12.09 17.06
#